data_AF-A0A843CH07-F1
#
_entry.id   AF-A0A843CH07-F1
#
_cell.length_a   1.000
_cell.length_b   1.000
_cell.length_c   1.000
_cell.angle_alpha   90.00
_cell.angle_beta   90.00
_cell.angle_gamma   90.00
#
_symmetry.space_group_name_H-M   'P 1'
#
loop_
_entity.id
_entity.type
_entity.pdbx_description
1 polymer ?
#
loop_
_entity_poly.entity_id
_entity_poly.type
_entity_poly.pdbx_seq_one_letter_code
_entity_poly.pdbx_strand_id
1 'polypeptide(L)'
;MQPISSKQLVETRGSGVYEHLKELRQLDFITHQNVGRLKIFNTTEKFQKYFGIQGDVENLKQRLFSKVRKTAKMSESNHTSQIVTKLN
;
A
#
# COMPACT_ATOMS: atom_id res chain seq x y z
N MET A 1 -3.57 9.44 -12.48
CA MET A 1 -4.85 8.90 -12.95
C MET A 1 -4.59 7.64 -13.75
N GLN A 2 -5.34 6.58 -13.49
CA GLN A 2 -5.33 5.32 -14.23
C GLN A 2 -6.79 5.03 -14.61
N PRO A 3 -7.09 4.36 -15.74
CA PRO A 3 -6.17 3.73 -16.69
C PRO A 3 -5.43 4.71 -17.63
N ILE A 4 -4.28 4.29 -18.19
CA ILE A 4 -3.48 5.06 -19.17
C ILE A 4 -3.05 4.21 -20.37
N SER A 5 -3.07 4.77 -21.58
CA SER A 5 -2.69 4.04 -22.80
C SER A 5 -1.18 4.05 -23.08
N SER A 6 -0.71 3.01 -23.79
CA SER A 6 0.64 2.92 -24.37
C SER A 6 1.02 4.16 -25.20
N LYS A 7 0.09 4.69 -26.01
CA LYS A 7 0.32 5.91 -26.80
C LYS A 7 0.64 7.12 -25.90
N GLN A 8 -0.21 7.38 -24.90
CA GLN A 8 -0.02 8.49 -23.96
C GLN A 8 1.28 8.36 -23.15
N LEU A 9 1.64 7.13 -22.78
CA LEU A 9 2.88 6.84 -22.07
C LEU A 9 4.11 7.18 -22.93
N VAL A 10 4.10 6.82 -24.21
CA VAL A 10 5.18 7.18 -25.15
C VAL A 10 5.24 8.69 -25.39
N GLU A 11 4.09 9.34 -25.57
CA GLU A 11 4.03 10.80 -25.74
C GLU A 11 4.59 11.55 -24.52
N THR A 12 4.36 11.03 -23.31
CA THR A 12 4.80 11.67 -22.06
C THR A 12 6.25 11.37 -21.70
N ARG A 13 6.72 10.14 -21.96
CA ARG A 13 8.01 9.62 -21.44
C ARG A 13 9.01 9.18 -22.51
N GLY A 14 8.62 9.23 -23.79
CA GLY A 14 9.42 8.76 -24.91
C GLY A 14 9.43 7.24 -25.08
N SER A 15 10.25 6.77 -26.03
CA SER A 15 10.33 5.36 -26.44
C SER A 15 10.84 4.42 -25.35
N GLY A 16 11.66 4.90 -24.40
CA GLY A 16 12.17 4.10 -23.29
C GLY A 16 11.06 3.53 -22.37
N VAL A 17 9.83 4.03 -22.48
CA VAL A 17 8.70 3.55 -21.68
C VAL A 17 8.39 2.07 -21.90
N TYR A 18 8.72 1.50 -23.07
CA TYR A 18 8.45 0.09 -23.34
C TYR A 18 9.26 -0.86 -22.45
N GLU A 19 10.54 -0.55 -22.21
CA GLU A 19 11.38 -1.34 -21.30
C GLU A 19 10.87 -1.22 -19.86
N HIS A 20 10.51 0.00 -19.42
CA HIS A 20 9.92 0.19 -18.09
C HIS A 20 8.60 -0.58 -17.92
N LEU A 21 7.73 -0.58 -18.93
CA LEU A 21 6.47 -1.33 -18.91
C LEU A 21 6.68 -2.85 -18.96
N LYS A 22 7.82 -3.32 -19.44
CA LYS A 22 8.20 -4.73 -19.40
C LYS A 22 8.66 -5.09 -17.98
N GLU A 23 9.55 -4.31 -17.40
CA GLU A 23 10.04 -4.49 -16.02
C GLU A 23 8.91 -4.41 -14.98
N LEU A 24 8.08 -3.36 -15.03
CA LEU A 24 6.96 -3.18 -14.11
C LEU A 24 5.94 -4.33 -14.19
N ARG A 25 5.78 -4.93 -15.38
CA ARG A 25 4.91 -6.09 -15.56
C ARG A 25 5.55 -7.36 -15.02
N GLN A 26 6.86 -7.55 -15.22
CA GLN A 26 7.61 -8.67 -14.66
C GLN A 26 7.65 -8.63 -13.12
N LEU A 27 7.56 -7.42 -12.54
CA LEU A 27 7.41 -7.22 -11.10
C LEU A 27 5.96 -7.32 -10.61
N ASP A 28 4.99 -7.62 -11.48
CA ASP A 28 3.53 -7.60 -11.19
C ASP A 28 3.02 -6.29 -10.60
N PHE A 29 3.68 -5.17 -10.90
CA PHE A 29 3.26 -3.85 -10.43
C PHE A 29 2.20 -3.22 -11.32
N ILE A 30 2.10 -3.65 -12.58
CA ILE A 30 1.08 -3.19 -13.51
C ILE A 30 0.41 -4.35 -14.25
N THR A 31 -0.87 -4.17 -14.57
CA THR A 31 -1.61 -5.02 -15.51
C THR A 31 -1.96 -4.22 -16.75
N HIS A 32 -2.41 -4.92 -17.79
CA HIS A 32 -2.91 -4.27 -18.99
C HIS A 32 -4.07 -5.03 -19.60
N GLN A 33 -4.90 -4.28 -20.32
CA GLN A 33 -5.94 -4.79 -21.19
C GLN A 33 -5.64 -4.38 -22.63
N ASN A 34 -5.90 -5.27 -23.58
CA ASN A 34 -5.73 -4.98 -25.00
C ASN A 34 -7.02 -4.35 -25.54
N VAL A 35 -6.92 -3.15 -26.09
CA VAL A 35 -8.03 -2.44 -26.75
C VAL A 35 -7.59 -2.17 -28.19
N GLY A 36 -7.96 -3.08 -29.09
CA GLY A 36 -7.45 -3.10 -30.45
C GLY A 36 -5.93 -3.28 -30.49
N ARG A 37 -5.22 -2.35 -31.14
CA ARG A 37 -3.74 -2.34 -31.20
C ARG A 37 -3.08 -1.68 -29.98
N LEU A 38 -3.86 -1.05 -29.11
CA LEU A 38 -3.35 -0.32 -27.96
C LEU A 38 -3.42 -1.18 -26.69
N LYS A 39 -2.42 -1.02 -25.83
CA LYS A 39 -2.44 -1.54 -24.45
C LYS A 39 -2.85 -0.44 -23.49
N ILE A 40 -3.78 -0.74 -22.60
CA ILE A 40 -4.26 0.13 -21.52
C ILE A 40 -3.78 -0.41 -20.19
N PHE A 41 -3.05 0.38 -19.41
CA PHE A 41 -2.35 -0.03 -18.19
C PHE A 41 -3.02 0.48 -16.92
N ASN A 42 -2.94 -0.34 -15.86
CA ASN A 42 -3.35 -0.01 -14.50
C ASN A 42 -2.31 -0.53 -13.50
N THR A 43 -2.23 0.08 -12.31
CA THR A 43 -1.44 -0.43 -11.19
C THR A 43 -2.16 -1.58 -10.50
N THR A 44 -1.42 -2.56 -10.01
CA THR A 44 -1.97 -3.69 -9.25
C THR A 44 -2.12 -3.37 -7.76
N GLU A 45 -2.83 -4.23 -7.02
CA GLU A 45 -2.80 -4.19 -5.55
C GLU A 45 -1.38 -4.38 -4.98
N LYS A 46 -0.53 -5.17 -5.66
CA LYS A 46 0.86 -5.38 -5.23
C LYS A 46 1.63 -4.07 -5.24
N PHE A 47 1.48 -3.28 -6.30
CA PHE A 47 2.05 -1.94 -6.38
C PHE A 47 1.56 -1.06 -5.23
N GLN A 48 0.24 -1.04 -5.00
CA GLN A 48 -0.36 -0.28 -3.90
C GLN A 48 0.20 -0.67 -2.53
N LYS A 49 0.27 -1.97 -2.23
CA LYS A 49 0.83 -2.53 -0.98
C LYS A 49 2.32 -2.22 -0.84
N TYR A 50 3.10 -2.40 -1.90
CA TYR A 50 4.57 -2.19 -1.90
C TYR A 50 4.93 -0.73 -1.63
N PHE A 51 4.24 0.21 -2.29
CA PHE A 51 4.50 1.65 -2.13
C PHE A 51 3.70 2.28 -0.97
N GLY A 52 2.92 1.49 -0.22
CA GLY A 52 2.06 2.01 0.84
C GLY A 52 0.97 2.97 0.35
N ILE A 53 0.63 2.90 -0.94
CA ILE A 53 -0.46 3.68 -1.55
C ILE A 53 -1.75 3.02 -1.07
N GLN A 54 -2.40 3.68 -0.13
CA GLN A 54 -3.52 3.14 0.64
C GLN A 54 -4.65 2.66 -0.29
N GLY A 55 -4.85 1.34 -0.32
CA GLY A 55 -6.06 0.72 -0.86
C GLY A 55 -7.14 0.49 0.20
N ASP A 56 -6.82 0.64 1.49
CA ASP A 56 -7.82 0.51 2.56
C ASP A 56 -7.51 1.42 3.76
N VAL A 57 -8.26 2.52 3.84
CA VAL A 57 -8.23 3.51 4.92
C VAL A 57 -8.64 2.88 6.26
N GLU A 58 -9.47 1.84 6.25
CA GLU A 58 -9.90 1.15 7.46
C GLU A 58 -8.78 0.31 8.08
N ASN A 59 -7.90 -0.26 7.25
CA ASN A 59 -6.75 -1.02 7.73
C ASN A 59 -5.72 -0.11 8.42
N LEU A 60 -5.51 1.09 7.87
CA LEU A 60 -4.66 2.09 8.50
C LEU A 60 -5.25 2.57 9.83
N LYS A 61 -6.55 2.88 9.87
CA LYS A 61 -7.27 3.23 11.10
C LYS A 61 -7.17 2.12 12.15
N GLN A 62 -7.42 0.86 11.79
CA GLN A 62 -7.26 -0.28 12.71
C GLN A 62 -5.85 -0.37 13.29
N ARG A 63 -4.81 -0.16 12.47
CA ARG A 63 -3.42 -0.18 12.93
C ARG A 63 -3.11 0.95 13.90
N LEU A 64 -3.60 2.16 13.65
CA LEU A 64 -3.42 3.28 14.58
C LEU A 64 -4.18 3.04 15.89
N PHE A 65 -5.47 2.69 15.83
CA PHE A 65 -6.29 2.49 17.02
C PHE A 65 -5.84 1.29 17.86
N SER A 66 -5.37 0.21 17.24
CA SER A 66 -4.79 -0.94 17.96
C SER A 66 -3.54 -0.54 18.74
N LYS A 67 -2.71 0.34 18.17
CA LYS A 67 -1.48 0.80 18.82
C LYS A 67 -1.78 1.70 20.02
N VAL A 68 -2.76 2.60 19.89
CA VAL A 68 -3.22 3.50 20.97
C VAL A 68 -3.89 2.73 22.13
N ARG A 69 -4.72 1.73 21.82
CA ARG A 69 -5.34 0.88 22.87
C ARG A 69 -4.32 0.04 23.62
N LYS A 70 -3.30 -0.47 22.93
CA LYS A 70 -2.22 -1.25 23.56
C LYS A 70 -1.41 -0.41 24.53
N THR A 71 -1.09 0.84 24.17
CA THR A 71 -0.38 1.75 25.08
C THR A 71 -1.22 2.13 26.31
N ALA A 72 -2.53 2.30 26.17
CA ALA A 72 -3.42 2.61 27.29
C ALA A 72 -3.60 1.43 28.27
N LYS A 73 -3.68 0.18 27.79
CA LYS A 73 -3.77 -0.99 28.67
C LYS A 73 -2.48 -1.28 29.44
N MET A 74 -1.32 -0.94 28.87
CA MET A 74 -0.03 -1.10 29.55
C MET A 74 0.17 -0.11 30.70
N SER A 75 -0.49 1.05 30.69
CA SER A 75 -0.47 1.98 31.82
C SER A 75 -1.36 1.55 32.99
N GLU A 76 -2.38 0.73 32.77
CA GLU A 76 -3.26 0.22 33.85
C GLU A 76 -2.64 -0.96 34.61
N SER A 77 -1.92 -1.86 33.93
CA SER A 77 -1.26 -3.01 34.58
C SER A 77 -0.08 -2.62 35.49
N ASN A 78 0.58 -1.50 35.22
CA ASN A 78 1.69 -1.00 36.04
C ASN A 78 1.23 -0.42 37.38
N HIS A 79 -0.08 -0.17 37.56
CA HIS A 79 -0.63 0.35 38.81
C HIS A 79 -1.10 -0.76 39.76
N THR A 80 -1.53 -1.92 39.24
CA THR A 80 -2.01 -3.05 40.06
C THR A 80 -0.87 -3.86 40.67
N SER A 81 0.27 -3.99 39.97
CA SER A 81 1.45 -4.69 40.52
C SER A 81 2.10 -3.95 41.70
N GLN A 82 1.96 -2.63 41.80
CA GLN A 82 2.53 -1.85 42.91
C GLN A 82 1.70 -1.92 44.21
N ILE A 83 0.43 -2.30 44.13
CA ILE A 83 -0.43 -2.42 45.31
C ILE A 83 -0.18 -3.76 46.03
N VAL A 84 0.07 -4.84 45.29
CA VAL A 84 0.26 -6.18 45.88
C VAL A 84 1.63 -6.33 46.55
N THR A 85 2.69 -5.68 46.04
CA THR A 85 4.04 -5.72 46.66
C THR A 85 4.14 -4.94 47.97
N LYS A 86 3.14 -4.10 48.30
CA LYS A 86 3.12 -3.32 49.55
C LYS A 86 2.28 -3.92 50.68
N LEU A 87 1.72 -5.12 50.50
CA LEU A 87 0.89 -5.78 51.51
C LEU A 87 1.52 -7.04 52.11
N ASN A 88 2.85 -7.14 52.11
CA ASN A 88 3.55 -8.26 52.76
C ASN A 88 4.80 -7.82 53.51
#